data_AF-A0A8J8NMV9-F1
#
_entry.id   AF-A0A8J8NMV9-F1
#
_cell.length_a   1.000
_cell.length_b   1.000
_cell.length_c   1.000
_cell.angle_alpha   90.00
_cell.angle_beta   90.00
_cell.angle_gamma   90.00
#
_symmetry.space_group_name_H-M   'P 1'
#
loop_
_entity.id
_entity.type
_entity.pdbx_description
1 polymer ?
#
loop_
_entity_poly.entity_id
_entity_poly.type
_entity_poly.pdbx_seq_one_letter_code
_entity_poly.pdbx_strand_id
1 'polypeptide(L)'
;MAGSDDFLTNLHHACVIGMSLWHLCSRTSGFEYILLHFIAEVSNPFLIMRTVFKIRNIKGSTFEAINKYTFAVIFIIARALVTPLAMIYIYEADKVIYGTKFGVAFVLFVQLFWVYRVLNLSAAALHEGFPDSKAAKAFLDFTNIFVKNKRVRNILAGVNFTLIFIIPHYYYGYVRQNLFNFSLD
;
A
#
# COMPACT_ATOMS: atom_id res chain seq x y z
N MET A 1 19.22 6.85 -9.26
CA MET A 1 17.83 6.98 -9.75
C MET A 1 16.94 7.39 -8.60
N ALA A 2 16.92 8.68 -8.25
CA ALA A 2 16.35 9.20 -7.00
C ALA A 2 15.34 10.34 -7.25
N GLY A 3 14.57 10.30 -8.35
CA GLY A 3 13.74 11.44 -8.77
C GLY A 3 12.24 11.14 -8.89
N SER A 4 11.86 9.97 -9.41
CA SER A 4 10.43 9.65 -9.66
C SER A 4 9.70 9.10 -8.45
N ASP A 5 10.43 8.50 -7.52
CA ASP A 5 9.85 7.77 -6.39
C ASP A 5 9.53 8.69 -5.21
N ASP A 6 10.26 9.79 -5.10
CA ASP A 6 10.05 10.83 -4.10
C ASP A 6 8.76 11.59 -4.37
N PHE A 7 8.40 11.84 -5.64
CA PHE A 7 7.14 12.51 -5.96
C PHE A 7 5.91 11.72 -5.50
N LEU A 8 5.84 10.42 -5.83
CA LEU A 8 4.70 9.56 -5.44
C LEU A 8 4.60 9.44 -3.91
N THR A 9 5.75 9.37 -3.24
CA THR A 9 5.84 9.29 -1.77
C THR A 9 5.43 10.61 -1.12
N ASN A 10 5.89 11.75 -1.65
CA ASN A 10 5.50 13.07 -1.17
C ASN A 10 4.02 13.34 -1.41
N LEU A 11 3.48 12.92 -2.56
CA LEU A 11 2.06 13.01 -2.86
C LEU A 11 1.23 12.13 -1.91
N HIS A 12 1.70 10.93 -1.60
CA HIS A 12 1.12 10.08 -0.58
C HIS A 12 1.07 10.77 0.79
N HIS A 13 2.19 11.33 1.26
CA HIS A 13 2.22 12.05 2.53
C HIS A 13 1.34 13.30 2.54
N ALA A 14 1.35 14.09 1.47
CA ALA A 14 0.49 15.26 1.33
C ALA A 14 -1.00 14.87 1.37
N CYS A 15 -1.38 13.79 0.68
CA CYS A 15 -2.73 13.25 0.72
C CYS A 15 -3.08 12.78 2.13
N VAL A 16 -2.24 11.97 2.77
CA VAL A 16 -2.46 11.49 4.14
C VAL A 16 -2.69 12.67 5.07
N ILE A 17 -1.77 13.65 5.13
CA ILE A 17 -1.89 14.85 5.98
C ILE A 17 -3.16 15.65 5.67
N GLY A 18 -3.48 15.86 4.39
CA GLY A 18 -4.68 16.59 4.00
C GLY A 18 -5.96 15.90 4.48
N MET A 19 -6.04 14.58 4.30
CA MET A 19 -7.19 13.79 4.76
C MET A 19 -7.22 13.69 6.29
N SER A 20 -6.07 13.64 6.97
CA SER A 20 -5.94 13.74 8.43
C SER A 20 -6.56 15.02 8.98
N LEU A 21 -6.21 16.16 8.38
CA LEU A 21 -6.71 17.47 8.79
C LEU A 21 -8.22 17.58 8.56
N TRP A 22 -8.70 17.13 7.40
CA TRP A 22 -10.14 17.09 7.15
C TRP A 22 -10.85 16.21 8.18
N HIS A 23 -10.30 15.03 8.48
CA HIS A 23 -10.85 14.14 9.48
C HIS A 23 -10.97 14.79 10.88
N LEU A 24 -9.91 15.46 11.34
CA LEU A 24 -9.89 16.21 12.60
C LEU A 24 -10.95 17.31 12.64
N CYS A 25 -11.14 18.03 11.54
CA CYS A 25 -12.16 19.07 11.43
C CYS A 25 -13.60 18.52 11.40
N SER A 26 -13.79 17.29 10.91
CA SER A 26 -15.13 16.71 10.65
C SER A 26 -15.79 16.08 11.87
N ARG A 27 -15.07 15.91 12.99
CA ARG A 27 -15.54 15.29 14.26
C ARG A 27 -16.28 13.96 14.12
N THR A 28 -16.09 13.23 13.02
CA THR A 28 -16.84 12.02 12.66
C THR A 28 -15.86 10.87 12.40
N SER A 29 -16.13 9.70 12.98
CA SER A 29 -15.45 8.41 12.69
C SER A 29 -13.95 8.28 13.03
N GLY A 30 -13.57 8.51 14.30
CA GLY A 30 -12.16 8.51 14.71
C GLY A 30 -11.42 7.17 14.69
N PHE A 31 -12.11 6.05 14.89
CA PHE A 31 -11.43 4.76 15.08
C PHE A 31 -10.99 4.11 13.77
N GLU A 32 -11.75 4.27 12.69
CA GLU A 32 -11.38 3.76 11.37
C GLU A 32 -10.10 4.44 10.89
N TYR A 33 -10.02 5.75 11.10
CA TYR A 33 -8.87 6.55 10.76
C TYR A 33 -7.60 6.14 11.53
N ILE A 34 -7.74 5.81 12.83
CA ILE A 34 -6.63 5.27 13.64
C ILE A 34 -6.17 3.91 13.11
N LEU A 35 -7.08 2.99 12.82
CA LEU A 35 -6.75 1.67 12.29
C LEU A 35 -5.99 1.78 10.96
N LEU A 36 -6.44 2.70 10.10
CA LEU A 36 -5.80 2.96 8.82
C LEU A 36 -4.42 3.59 8.95
N HIS A 37 -4.25 4.56 9.85
CA HIS A 37 -2.93 5.13 10.15
C HIS A 37 -1.99 4.08 10.73
N PHE A 38 -2.49 3.20 11.59
CA PHE A 38 -1.71 2.11 12.12
C PHE A 38 -1.23 1.17 11.00
N ILE A 39 -2.15 0.71 10.15
CA ILE A 39 -1.80 -0.11 8.97
C ILE A 39 -0.81 0.64 8.08
N ALA A 40 -0.95 1.96 7.94
CA ALA A 40 -0.05 2.76 7.14
C ALA A 40 1.37 2.85 7.73
N GLU A 41 1.47 3.07 9.02
CA GLU A 41 2.74 3.41 9.66
C GLU A 41 3.47 2.19 10.23
N VAL A 42 2.82 1.03 10.40
CA VAL A 42 3.42 -0.15 11.06
C VAL A 42 4.72 -0.63 10.39
N SER A 43 4.90 -0.40 9.09
CA SER A 43 6.12 -0.77 8.37
C SER A 43 7.23 0.29 8.43
N ASN A 44 6.92 1.54 8.80
CA ASN A 44 7.85 2.67 8.72
C ASN A 44 9.01 2.62 9.73
N PRO A 45 8.85 2.11 10.98
CA PRO A 45 9.97 1.93 11.89
C PRO A 45 11.12 1.13 11.28
N PHE A 46 10.83 0.11 10.47
CA PHE A 46 11.87 -0.71 9.84
C PHE A 46 12.61 0.02 8.71
N LEU A 47 11.97 0.99 8.04
CA LEU A 47 12.63 1.88 7.09
C LEU A 47 13.59 2.84 7.78
N ILE A 48 13.18 3.39 8.93
CA ILE A 48 14.03 4.23 9.77
C ILE A 48 15.23 3.42 10.27
N MET A 49 15.01 2.19 10.76
CA MET A 49 16.09 1.29 11.20
C MET A 49 17.06 0.96 10.07
N ARG A 50 16.59 0.78 8.83
CA ARG A 50 17.47 0.61 7.66
C ARG A 50 18.38 1.82 7.45
N THR A 51 17.87 3.04 7.64
CA THR A 51 18.68 4.26 7.56
C THR A 51 19.69 4.34 8.71
N VAL A 52 19.29 3.97 9.93
CA VAL A 52 20.20 3.89 11.09
C VAL A 52 21.34 2.92 10.81
N PHE A 53 21.08 1.73 10.28
CA PHE A 53 22.13 0.75 9.92
C PHE A 53 23.08 1.28 8.85
N LYS A 54 22.56 2.02 7.85
CA LYS A 54 23.40 2.69 6.85
C LYS A 54 24.32 3.74 7.48
N ILE A 55 23.79 4.58 8.37
CA ILE A 55 24.57 5.64 9.04
C ILE A 55 25.66 5.02 9.93
N ARG A 56 25.34 3.93 10.63
CA ARG A 56 26.27 3.19 11.49
C ARG A 56 27.25 2.30 10.71
N ASN A 57 27.18 2.28 9.37
CA ASN A 57 27.98 1.43 8.48
C ASN A 57 27.92 -0.08 8.80
N ILE A 58 26.81 -0.57 9.38
CA ILE A 58 26.64 -1.97 9.77
C ILE A 58 26.05 -2.79 8.61
N LYS A 59 26.69 -2.69 7.43
CA LYS A 59 26.24 -3.36 6.21
C LYS A 59 26.56 -4.85 6.25
N GLY A 60 25.62 -5.68 5.84
CA GLY A 60 25.76 -7.13 5.75
C GLY A 60 25.66 -7.87 7.09
N SER A 61 25.28 -7.17 8.18
CA SER A 61 25.04 -7.82 9.46
C SER A 61 23.75 -8.64 9.46
N THR A 62 23.71 -9.66 10.33
CA THR A 62 22.50 -10.45 10.59
C THR A 62 21.31 -9.56 10.99
N PHE A 63 21.56 -8.49 11.76
CA PHE A 63 20.52 -7.53 12.16
C PHE A 63 19.93 -6.76 10.97
N GLU A 64 20.77 -6.35 10.01
CA GLU A 64 20.29 -5.70 8.79
C GLU A 64 19.44 -6.66 7.95
N ALA A 65 19.88 -7.92 7.82
CA ALA A 65 19.14 -8.95 7.11
C ALA A 65 17.78 -9.21 7.75
N ILE A 66 17.73 -9.44 9.07
CA ILE A 66 16.49 -9.64 9.82
C ILE A 66 15.55 -8.46 9.61
N ASN A 67 16.02 -7.21 9.78
CA ASN A 67 15.19 -6.03 9.59
C ASN A 67 14.60 -5.93 8.17
N LYS A 68 15.38 -6.27 7.13
CA LYS A 68 14.88 -6.30 5.74
C LYS A 68 13.78 -7.33 5.55
N TYR A 69 13.94 -8.54 6.09
CA TYR A 69 12.93 -9.58 6.00
C TYR A 69 11.68 -9.23 6.81
N THR A 70 11.83 -8.77 8.05
CA THR A 70 10.71 -8.34 8.90
C THR A 70 9.94 -7.19 8.26
N PHE A 71 10.63 -6.20 7.71
CA PHE A 71 10.01 -5.13 6.93
C PHE A 71 9.17 -5.71 5.78
N ALA A 72 9.74 -6.58 4.95
CA ALA A 72 9.04 -7.14 3.80
C ALA A 72 7.79 -7.91 4.22
N VAL A 73 7.89 -8.76 5.25
CA VAL A 73 6.76 -9.55 5.76
C VAL A 73 5.64 -8.65 6.29
N ILE A 74 5.97 -7.71 7.18
CA ILE A 74 4.99 -6.78 7.75
C ILE A 74 4.37 -5.92 6.65
N PHE A 75 5.20 -5.43 5.72
CA PHE A 75 4.73 -4.63 4.60
C PHE A 75 3.77 -5.41 3.71
N ILE A 76 4.03 -6.68 3.40
CA ILE A 76 3.11 -7.49 2.59
C ILE A 76 1.82 -7.80 3.34
N ILE A 77 1.90 -8.22 4.62
CA ILE A 77 0.72 -8.59 5.40
C ILE A 77 -0.18 -7.36 5.63
N ALA A 78 0.34 -6.29 6.22
CA ALA A 78 -0.45 -5.09 6.50
C ALA A 78 -0.88 -4.37 5.20
N ARG A 79 0.11 -4.20 4.31
CA ARG A 79 0.04 -3.62 2.95
C ARG A 79 -0.98 -4.26 2.02
N ALA A 80 -0.61 -5.44 1.58
CA ALA A 80 -1.22 -6.11 0.44
C ALA A 80 -2.43 -6.95 0.82
N LEU A 81 -2.52 -7.41 2.07
CA LEU A 81 -3.59 -8.32 2.51
C LEU A 81 -4.62 -7.61 3.39
N VAL A 82 -4.18 -6.95 4.47
CA VAL A 82 -5.11 -6.35 5.44
C VAL A 82 -5.78 -5.08 4.88
N THR A 83 -5.02 -4.21 4.21
CA THR A 83 -5.57 -2.93 3.73
C THR A 83 -6.74 -3.08 2.73
N PRO A 84 -6.66 -3.95 1.68
CA PRO A 84 -7.79 -4.14 0.78
C PRO A 84 -9.04 -4.66 1.48
N LEU A 85 -8.88 -5.57 2.45
CA LEU A 85 -10.00 -6.09 3.23
C LEU A 85 -10.62 -5.00 4.10
N ALA A 86 -9.80 -4.22 4.80
CA ALA A 86 -10.26 -3.07 5.58
C ALA A 86 -11.02 -2.05 4.71
N MET A 87 -10.57 -1.86 3.46
CA MET A 87 -11.21 -0.94 2.53
C MET A 87 -12.64 -1.35 2.19
N ILE A 88 -12.94 -2.65 2.04
CA ILE A 88 -14.32 -3.13 1.83
C ILE A 88 -15.23 -2.65 2.97
N TYR A 89 -14.82 -2.89 4.22
CA TYR A 89 -15.58 -2.46 5.40
C TYR A 89 -15.74 -0.93 5.50
N ILE A 90 -14.71 -0.17 5.12
CA ILE A 90 -14.76 1.30 5.09
C ILE A 90 -15.76 1.81 4.06
N TYR A 91 -15.84 1.17 2.90
CA TYR A 91 -16.82 1.54 1.88
C TYR A 91 -18.24 1.17 2.30
N GLU A 92 -18.41 0.03 2.99
CA GLU A 92 -19.69 -0.43 3.55
C GLU A 92 -20.20 0.43 4.70
N ALA A 93 -19.33 1.11 5.44
CA ALA A 93 -19.75 1.95 6.55
C ALA A 93 -20.46 3.24 6.10
N ASP A 94 -21.66 3.46 6.63
CA ASP A 94 -22.52 4.60 6.26
C ASP A 94 -22.07 5.92 6.89
N LYS A 95 -21.40 5.86 8.06
CA LYS A 95 -20.97 7.03 8.84
C LYS A 95 -19.54 7.49 8.53
N VAL A 96 -18.86 6.83 7.61
CA VAL A 96 -17.48 7.21 7.23
C VAL A 96 -17.53 8.31 6.18
N ILE A 97 -16.88 9.43 6.49
CA ILE A 97 -16.77 10.57 5.58
C ILE A 97 -16.13 10.16 4.24
N TYR A 98 -16.63 10.74 3.15
CA TYR A 98 -16.14 10.45 1.80
C TYR A 98 -14.64 10.70 1.66
N GLY A 99 -14.13 11.73 2.35
CA GLY A 99 -12.70 12.01 2.40
C GLY A 99 -11.88 10.81 2.90
N THR A 100 -12.29 10.17 3.99
CA THR A 100 -11.59 8.97 4.49
C THR A 100 -11.60 7.86 3.45
N LYS A 101 -12.74 7.62 2.78
CA LYS A 101 -12.83 6.60 1.70
C LYS A 101 -11.82 6.88 0.58
N PHE A 102 -11.77 8.12 0.10
CA PHE A 102 -10.84 8.54 -0.96
C PHE A 102 -9.37 8.46 -0.52
N GLY A 103 -9.05 8.95 0.68
CA GLY A 103 -7.70 8.93 1.21
C GLY A 103 -7.14 7.51 1.31
N VAL A 104 -7.95 6.58 1.82
CA VAL A 104 -7.59 5.17 1.94
C VAL A 104 -7.42 4.53 0.56
N ALA A 105 -8.34 4.79 -0.36
CA ALA A 105 -8.25 4.34 -1.74
C ALA A 105 -6.92 4.78 -2.37
N PHE A 106 -6.55 6.04 -2.18
CA PHE A 106 -5.30 6.59 -2.70
C PHE A 106 -4.06 5.97 -2.07
N VAL A 107 -4.07 5.77 -0.74
CA VAL A 107 -3.00 5.05 -0.03
C VAL A 107 -2.87 3.62 -0.56
N LEU A 108 -3.98 2.90 -0.74
CA LEU A 108 -3.98 1.54 -1.30
C LEU A 108 -3.45 1.54 -2.74
N PHE A 109 -3.81 2.53 -3.54
CA PHE A 109 -3.31 2.63 -4.91
C PHE A 109 -1.79 2.80 -4.95
N VAL A 110 -1.25 3.74 -4.17
CA VAL A 110 0.20 3.99 -4.10
C VAL A 110 0.95 2.78 -3.54
N GLN A 111 0.43 2.14 -2.47
CA GLN A 111 1.14 1.04 -1.81
C GLN A 111 1.23 -0.21 -2.69
N LEU A 112 0.29 -0.47 -3.61
CA LEU A 112 0.39 -1.61 -4.53
C LEU A 112 1.63 -1.52 -5.43
N PHE A 113 2.03 -0.31 -5.85
CA PHE A 113 3.30 -0.14 -6.58
C PHE A 113 4.52 -0.48 -5.72
N TRP A 114 4.46 -0.14 -4.43
CA TRP A 114 5.50 -0.49 -3.48
C TRP A 114 5.53 -2.00 -3.20
N VAL A 115 4.39 -2.68 -3.16
CA VAL A 115 4.32 -4.15 -3.02
C VAL A 115 5.13 -4.82 -4.12
N TYR A 116 4.94 -4.46 -5.39
CA TYR A 116 5.72 -5.06 -6.48
C TYR A 116 7.23 -4.83 -6.35
N ARG A 117 7.63 -3.66 -5.85
CA ARG A 117 9.04 -3.33 -5.60
C ARG A 117 9.62 -4.13 -4.44
N VAL A 118 8.90 -4.24 -3.33
CA VAL A 118 9.32 -5.04 -2.17
C VAL A 118 9.45 -6.50 -2.59
N LEU A 119 8.48 -7.05 -3.33
CA LEU A 119 8.57 -8.40 -3.88
C LEU A 119 9.80 -8.58 -4.78
N ASN A 120 10.10 -7.62 -5.65
CA ASN A 120 11.29 -7.69 -6.51
C ASN A 120 12.61 -7.64 -5.71
N LEU A 121 12.69 -6.80 -4.68
CA LEU A 121 13.85 -6.74 -3.79
C LEU A 121 14.02 -8.06 -3.01
N SER A 122 12.93 -8.64 -2.52
CA SER A 122 12.93 -9.95 -1.86
C SER A 122 13.31 -11.07 -2.83
N ALA A 123 12.83 -11.03 -4.07
CA ALA A 123 13.18 -12.01 -5.09
C ALA A 123 14.66 -11.94 -5.48
N ALA A 124 15.21 -10.72 -5.59
CA ALA A 124 16.62 -10.51 -5.85
C ALA A 124 17.50 -11.07 -4.72
N ALA A 125 17.15 -10.76 -3.46
CA ALA A 125 17.85 -11.30 -2.30
C ALA A 125 17.76 -12.84 -2.22
N LEU A 126 16.62 -13.42 -2.58
CA LEU A 126 16.43 -14.88 -2.62
C LEU A 126 17.31 -15.53 -3.70
N HIS A 127 17.39 -14.93 -4.89
CA HIS A 127 18.26 -15.42 -5.96
C HIS A 127 19.74 -15.30 -5.60
N GLU A 128 20.15 -14.20 -4.95
CA GLU A 128 21.53 -14.05 -4.46
C GLU A 128 21.90 -15.12 -3.43
N GLY A 129 20.97 -15.51 -2.56
CA GLY A 129 21.19 -16.58 -1.58
C GLY A 129 21.16 -17.99 -2.17
N PHE A 130 20.41 -18.20 -3.25
CA PHE A 130 20.23 -19.51 -3.90
C PHE A 130 20.36 -19.41 -5.43
N PRO A 131 21.57 -19.15 -5.96
CA PRO A 131 21.77 -18.85 -7.38
C PRO A 131 21.40 -20.01 -8.32
N ASP A 132 21.54 -21.26 -7.86
CA ASP A 132 21.22 -22.46 -8.65
C ASP A 132 19.72 -22.81 -8.64
N SER A 133 18.93 -22.12 -7.82
CA SER A 133 17.50 -22.38 -7.71
C SER A 133 16.73 -21.82 -8.90
N LYS A 134 16.21 -22.72 -9.74
CA LYS A 134 15.29 -22.37 -10.82
C LYS A 134 14.06 -21.60 -10.32
N ALA A 135 13.57 -21.90 -9.11
CA ALA A 135 12.43 -21.23 -8.50
C ALA A 135 12.76 -19.78 -8.12
N ALA A 136 13.94 -19.52 -7.55
CA ALA A 136 14.37 -18.17 -7.19
C ALA A 136 14.54 -17.30 -8.45
N LYS A 137 15.11 -17.86 -9.52
CA LYS A 137 15.21 -17.21 -10.82
C LYS A 137 13.85 -16.92 -11.45
N ALA A 138 12.95 -17.89 -11.49
CA ALA A 138 11.59 -17.68 -12.01
C ALA A 138 10.83 -16.59 -11.22
N PHE A 139 10.98 -16.56 -9.90
CA PHE A 139 10.36 -15.53 -9.06
C PHE A 139 10.96 -14.14 -9.30
N LEU A 140 12.27 -14.03 -9.47
CA LEU A 140 12.94 -12.78 -9.83
C LEU A 140 12.51 -12.30 -11.22
N ASP A 141 12.44 -13.19 -12.21
CA ASP A 141 11.99 -12.87 -13.56
C ASP A 141 10.53 -12.40 -13.56
N PHE A 142 9.65 -13.08 -12.84
CA PHE A 142 8.26 -12.68 -12.64
C PHE A 142 8.15 -11.28 -12.03
N THR A 143 8.82 -11.01 -10.92
CA THR A 143 8.76 -9.68 -10.26
C THR A 143 9.40 -8.58 -11.11
N ASN A 144 10.44 -8.90 -11.89
CA ASN A 144 11.09 -7.96 -12.81
C ASN A 144 10.14 -7.46 -13.90
N ILE A 145 9.20 -8.29 -14.38
CA ILE A 145 8.20 -7.87 -15.38
C ILE A 145 7.40 -6.67 -14.86
N PHE A 146 6.98 -6.70 -13.60
CA PHE A 146 6.17 -5.62 -13.02
C PHE A 146 6.94 -4.33 -12.74
N VAL A 147 8.22 -4.46 -12.36
CA VAL A 147 9.05 -3.29 -12.00
C VAL A 147 9.67 -2.63 -13.24
N LYS A 148 10.22 -3.44 -14.16
CA LYS A 148 11.02 -2.96 -15.30
C LYS A 148 10.18 -2.65 -16.54
N ASN A 149 9.08 -3.36 -16.79
CA ASN A 149 8.27 -3.16 -17.98
C ASN A 149 7.26 -2.01 -17.79
N LYS A 150 7.54 -0.84 -18.40
CA LYS A 150 6.67 0.35 -18.33
C LYS A 150 5.25 0.08 -18.82
N ARG A 151 5.07 -0.75 -19.86
CA ARG A 151 3.73 -1.07 -20.41
C ARG A 151 2.91 -1.86 -19.41
N VAL A 152 3.49 -2.90 -18.81
CA VAL A 152 2.83 -3.71 -17.76
C VAL A 152 2.48 -2.85 -16.56
N ARG A 153 3.41 -1.99 -16.11
CA ARG A 153 3.15 -1.08 -14.98
C ARG A 153 1.99 -0.12 -15.26
N ASN A 154 1.89 0.42 -16.48
CA ASN A 154 0.78 1.31 -16.84
C ASN A 154 -0.56 0.56 -16.92
N ILE A 155 -0.57 -0.68 -17.44
CA ILE A 155 -1.76 -1.53 -17.46
C ILE A 155 -2.21 -1.83 -16.03
N LEU A 156 -1.28 -2.25 -15.16
CA LEU A 156 -1.59 -2.48 -13.75
C LEU A 156 -2.06 -1.23 -13.03
N ALA A 157 -1.48 -0.06 -13.33
CA ALA A 157 -1.97 1.20 -12.80
C ALA A 157 -3.44 1.44 -13.19
N GLY A 158 -3.80 1.23 -14.46
CA GLY A 158 -5.18 1.36 -14.93
C GLY A 158 -6.13 0.36 -14.29
N VAL A 159 -5.72 -0.91 -14.19
CA VAL A 159 -6.50 -1.97 -13.53
C VAL A 159 -6.69 -1.65 -12.04
N ASN A 160 -5.61 -1.35 -11.31
CA ASN A 160 -5.70 -1.01 -9.89
C ASN A 160 -6.53 0.25 -9.66
N PHE A 161 -6.39 1.28 -10.50
CA PHE A 161 -7.22 2.48 -10.41
C PHE A 161 -8.72 2.14 -10.57
N THR A 162 -9.05 1.28 -11.53
CA THR A 162 -10.42 0.84 -11.76
C THR A 162 -10.96 0.02 -10.58
N LEU A 163 -10.17 -0.94 -10.08
CA LEU A 163 -10.56 -1.79 -8.95
C LEU A 163 -10.72 -1.02 -7.63
N ILE A 164 -9.91 0.03 -7.42
CA ILE A 164 -9.84 0.76 -6.15
C ILE A 164 -10.78 1.96 -6.14
N PHE A 165 -10.93 2.67 -7.26
CA PHE A 165 -11.74 3.88 -7.32
C PHE A 165 -13.07 3.65 -8.05
N ILE A 166 -13.04 3.11 -9.27
CA ILE A 166 -14.24 3.07 -10.14
C ILE A 166 -15.25 2.05 -9.62
N ILE A 167 -14.82 0.80 -9.41
CA ILE A 167 -15.73 -0.27 -8.99
C ILE A 167 -16.35 0.05 -7.62
N PRO A 168 -15.59 0.41 -6.56
CA PRO A 168 -16.19 0.70 -5.27
C PRO A 168 -17.09 1.94 -5.33
N HIS A 169 -16.70 2.99 -6.06
CA HIS A 169 -17.57 4.16 -6.21
C HIS A 169 -18.89 3.84 -6.92
N TYR A 170 -18.85 3.05 -8.00
CA TYR A 170 -20.07 2.67 -8.72
C TYR A 170 -20.94 1.68 -7.93
N TYR A 171 -20.33 0.65 -7.34
CA TYR A 171 -21.04 -0.37 -6.58
C TYR A 171 -21.68 0.21 -5.32
N TYR A 172 -20.91 0.94 -4.49
CA TYR A 172 -21.42 1.50 -3.24
C TYR A 172 -22.21 2.80 -3.44
N GLY A 173 -21.90 3.58 -4.48
CA GLY A 173 -22.62 4.83 -4.78
C GLY A 173 -23.91 4.63 -5.57
N TYR A 174 -23.89 3.81 -6.62
CA TYR A 174 -25.03 3.68 -7.54
C TYR A 174 -25.88 2.44 -7.26
N VAL A 175 -25.25 1.28 -7.08
CA VAL A 175 -25.99 0.02 -6.90
C VAL A 175 -26.56 -0.05 -5.48
N ARG A 176 -25.74 0.25 -4.47
CA ARG A 176 -26.15 0.14 -3.07
C ARG A 176 -27.10 1.25 -2.61
N GLN A 177 -26.85 2.52 -2.94
CA GLN A 177 -27.80 3.59 -2.55
C GLN A 177 -29.18 3.37 -3.19
N ASN A 178 -29.25 2.86 -4.42
CA ASN A 178 -30.53 2.52 -5.05
C ASN A 178 -31.18 1.25 -4.46
N LEU A 179 -30.39 0.27 -3.97
CA LEU A 179 -30.91 -0.94 -3.31
C LEU A 179 -31.42 -0.69 -1.88
N PHE A 180 -30.91 0.35 -1.20
CA PHE A 180 -31.32 0.72 0.17
C PHE A 180 -32.13 2.01 0.24
N ASN A 181 -32.44 2.64 -0.90
CA ASN A 181 -33.55 3.60 -1.05
C ASN A 181 -34.91 2.86 -1.04
N PHE A 182 -35.10 1.91 -0.12
CA PHE A 182 -36.43 1.61 0.36
C PHE A 182 -36.81 2.76 1.28
N SER A 183 -37.64 3.65 0.73
CA SER A 183 -38.46 4.64 1.41
C SER A 183 -38.66 4.31 2.90
N LEU A 184 -37.97 5.05 3.76
CA LEU A 184 -38.50 5.35 5.09
C LEU A 184 -39.39 6.58 4.92
N ASP A 185 -40.58 6.34 4.37
CA ASP A 185 -41.77 7.11 4.76
C ASP A 185 -42.24 6.59 6.13
#